data_AF-A0A1C5XYG8-F1
#
_entry.id   AF-A0A1C5XYG8-F1
#
_cell.length_a   1.000
_cell.length_b   1.000
_cell.length_c   1.000
_cell.angle_alpha   90.00
_cell.angle_beta   90.00
_cell.angle_gamma   90.00
#
_symmetry.space_group_name_H-M   'P 1'
#
loop_
_entity.id
_entity.type
_entity.pdbx_description
1 polymer ?
#
loop_
_entity_poly.entity_id
_entity_poly.type
_entity_poly.pdbx_seq_one_letter_code
_entity_poly.pdbx_strand_id
1 'polypeptide(L)'
;MATLDIDLFSTYIVPIVVYTAICCALTLAIALGFCKLFCKDEWFEKAIVAFGVGTGNTATGLALVRAVDPDSNSSAPDNHGVYSAVMCWKEAFAGLVPMWTMTGVGMTMGVGGAMFAICIIVGCILFVRPNKKTA
;
A
#
# COMPACT_ATOMS: atom_id res chain seq x y z
N MET A 1 -24.44 -0.28 7.71
CA MET A 1 -23.45 -1.27 8.19
C MET A 1 -22.64 -0.62 9.30
N ALA A 2 -23.11 -0.73 10.53
CA ALA A 2 -22.29 -0.58 11.72
C ALA A 2 -22.57 -1.85 12.54
N THR A 3 -22.04 -2.97 12.05
CA THR A 3 -22.21 -4.33 12.61
C THR A 3 -21.07 -4.63 13.59
N LEU A 4 -20.50 -3.61 14.22
CA LEU A 4 -19.45 -3.79 15.23
C LEU A 4 -20.13 -3.86 16.59
N ASP A 5 -20.17 -5.07 17.16
CA ASP A 5 -20.54 -5.25 18.56
C ASP A 5 -19.59 -4.46 19.44
N ILE A 6 -20.13 -3.47 20.15
CA ILE A 6 -19.37 -2.61 21.06
C ILE A 6 -18.73 -3.46 22.18
N ASP A 7 -19.37 -4.56 22.56
CA ASP A 7 -18.87 -5.50 23.55
C ASP A 7 -17.63 -6.28 23.06
N LEU A 8 -17.60 -6.64 21.77
CA LEU A 8 -16.43 -7.27 21.15
C LEU A 8 -15.29 -6.26 21.03
N PHE A 9 -15.58 -5.02 20.67
CA PHE A 9 -14.58 -3.96 20.62
C PHE A 9 -13.97 -3.69 22.00
N SER A 10 -14.78 -3.56 23.05
CA SER A 10 -14.29 -3.29 24.41
C SER A 10 -13.44 -4.45 24.97
N THR A 11 -13.80 -5.69 24.65
CA THR A 11 -13.06 -6.88 25.10
C THR A 11 -11.73 -7.04 24.36
N TYR A 12 -11.67 -6.68 23.07
CA TYR A 12 -10.51 -6.91 22.21
C TYR A 12 -9.77 -5.64 21.79
N ILE A 13 -10.00 -4.50 22.45
CA ILE A 13 -9.38 -3.23 22.08
C ILE A 13 -7.85 -3.31 22.11
N VAL A 14 -7.27 -3.96 23.12
CA VAL A 14 -5.82 -4.12 23.25
C VAL A 14 -5.23 -4.92 22.08
N PRO A 15 -5.68 -6.15 21.78
CA PRO A 15 -5.14 -6.89 20.63
C PRO A 15 -5.41 -6.20 19.30
N ILE A 16 -6.54 -5.50 19.13
CA ILE A 16 -6.82 -4.73 17.91
C ILE A 16 -5.82 -3.58 17.73
N VAL A 17 -5.54 -2.82 18.79
CA VAL A 17 -4.58 -1.70 18.74
C VAL A 17 -3.15 -2.21 18.47
N VAL A 18 -2.75 -3.31 19.10
CA VAL A 18 -1.42 -3.91 18.85
C VAL A 18 -1.31 -4.40 17.40
N TYR A 19 -2.33 -5.11 16.91
CA TYR A 19 -2.35 -5.61 15.54
C TYR A 19 -2.29 -4.46 14.52
N THR A 20 -3.13 -3.43 14.70
CA THR A 20 -3.14 -2.25 13.81
C THR A 20 -1.82 -1.49 13.85
N ALA A 21 -1.20 -1.32 15.03
CA ALA A 21 0.10 -0.67 15.14
C ALA A 21 1.20 -1.43 14.38
N ILE A 22 1.22 -2.77 14.49
CA ILE A 22 2.17 -3.62 13.75
C ILE A 22 1.95 -3.49 12.24
N CYS A 23 0.70 -3.59 11.78
CA CYS A 23 0.38 -3.43 10.36
C CYS A 23 0.78 -2.05 9.84
N CYS A 24 0.50 -0.98 10.58
CA CYS A 24 0.90 0.37 10.21
C CYS A 24 2.43 0.52 10.13
N ALA A 25 3.17 0.01 11.11
CA ALA A 25 4.63 0.07 11.11
C ALA A 25 5.24 -0.70 9.92
N LEU A 26 4.69 -1.88 9.61
CA LEU A 26 5.11 -2.67 8.44
C LEU A 26 4.79 -1.94 7.13
N THR A 27 3.58 -1.40 6.98
CA THR A 27 3.19 -0.62 5.79
C THR A 27 4.11 0.58 5.60
N LEU A 28 4.46 1.29 6.68
CA LEU A 28 5.39 2.41 6.63
C LEU A 28 6.79 1.98 6.18
N ALA A 29 7.33 0.91 6.77
CA ALA A 29 8.65 0.39 6.42
C ALA A 29 8.73 -0.06 4.95
N ILE A 30 7.69 -0.75 4.47
CA ILE A 30 7.56 -1.19 3.08
C ILE A 30 7.43 0.01 2.15
N ALA A 31 6.54 0.96 2.43
CA ALA A 31 6.33 2.14 1.59
C ALA A 31 7.60 2.98 1.45
N LEU A 32 8.25 3.34 2.58
CA LEU A 32 9.48 4.12 2.56
C LEU A 32 10.64 3.35 1.93
N GLY A 33 10.78 2.06 2.26
CA GLY A 33 11.87 1.21 1.75
C GLY A 33 11.80 1.00 0.24
N PHE A 34 10.64 0.59 -0.28
CA PHE A 34 10.48 0.33 -1.71
C PHE A 34 10.43 1.60 -2.55
N CYS A 35 9.79 2.67 -2.09
CA CYS A 35 9.82 3.94 -2.82
C CYS A 35 11.23 4.52 -2.88
N LYS A 36 12.03 4.44 -1.80
CA LYS A 36 13.44 4.85 -1.83
C LYS A 36 14.29 3.98 -2.77
N LEU A 37 13.93 2.71 -2.97
CA LEU A 37 14.65 1.79 -3.85
C LEU A 37 14.27 1.96 -5.33
N PHE A 38 12.99 2.16 -5.63
CA PHE A 38 12.47 2.15 -7.01
C PHE A 38 12.19 3.54 -7.58
N CYS A 39 11.83 4.52 -6.75
CA CYS A 39 11.57 5.89 -7.19
C CYS A 39 12.82 6.75 -6.98
N LYS A 40 13.29 7.40 -8.04
CA LYS A 40 14.42 8.36 -7.95
C LYS A 40 13.92 9.77 -7.66
N ASP A 41 12.86 10.19 -8.36
CA ASP A 41 12.26 11.52 -8.22
C ASP A 41 11.07 11.46 -7.26
N GLU A 42 10.96 12.46 -6.37
CA GLU A 42 9.81 12.66 -5.45
C GLU A 42 9.47 11.37 -4.67
N TRP A 43 10.51 10.64 -4.29
CA TRP A 43 10.38 9.31 -3.69
C TRP A 43 9.67 9.36 -2.34
N PHE A 44 9.80 10.47 -1.61
CA PHE A 44 9.19 10.64 -0.30
C PHE A 44 7.69 10.93 -0.43
N GLU A 45 7.31 11.86 -1.29
CA GLU A 45 5.93 12.23 -1.57
C GLU A 45 5.15 11.01 -2.08
N LYS A 46 5.74 10.24 -3.00
CA LYS A 46 5.18 8.96 -3.48
C LYS A 46 5.04 7.92 -2.36
N ALA A 47 6.02 7.83 -1.46
CA ALA A 47 5.95 6.91 -0.32
C ALA A 47 4.84 7.28 0.66
N ILE A 48 4.63 8.58 0.88
CA ILE A 48 3.57 9.08 1.76
C ILE A 48 2.18 8.84 1.16
N VAL A 49 2.00 8.97 -0.17
CA VAL A 49 0.77 8.49 -0.84
C VAL A 49 0.58 7.01 -0.57
N ALA A 50 1.59 6.19 -0.86
CA ALA A 50 1.48 4.73 -0.75
C ALA A 50 1.15 4.29 0.68
N PHE A 51 1.77 4.92 1.68
CA PHE A 51 1.47 4.70 3.09
C PHE A 51 0.01 5.07 3.42
N GLY A 52 -0.42 6.29 3.09
CA GLY A 52 -1.76 6.76 3.41
C GLY A 52 -2.88 5.97 2.73
N VAL A 53 -2.65 5.50 1.50
CA VAL A 53 -3.58 4.60 0.81
C VAL A 53 -3.55 3.20 1.43
N GLY A 54 -2.37 2.70 1.82
CA GLY A 54 -2.23 1.39 2.46
C GLY A 54 -2.86 1.29 3.86
N THR A 55 -2.90 2.39 4.62
CA THR A 55 -3.51 2.43 5.96
C THR A 55 -4.96 2.93 5.96
N GLY A 56 -5.46 3.44 4.85
CA GLY A 56 -6.78 4.05 4.76
C GLY A 56 -7.39 3.89 3.37
N ASN A 57 -7.45 5.00 2.64
CA ASN A 57 -7.96 5.02 1.27
C ASN A 57 -7.22 6.07 0.43
N THR A 58 -7.55 6.14 -0.86
CA THR A 58 -6.98 7.12 -1.79
C THR A 58 -7.06 8.56 -1.28
N ALA A 59 -8.20 8.98 -0.71
CA ALA A 59 -8.35 10.33 -0.15
C ALA A 59 -7.42 10.59 1.04
N THR A 60 -7.16 9.57 1.86
CA THR A 60 -6.21 9.66 3.00
C THR A 60 -4.79 9.86 2.50
N GLY A 61 -4.37 9.09 1.49
CA GLY A 61 -3.05 9.26 0.84
C GLY A 61 -2.88 10.63 0.19
N LEU A 62 -3.90 11.13 -0.50
CA LEU A 62 -3.87 12.47 -1.11
C LEU A 62 -3.85 13.59 -0.07
N ALA A 63 -4.57 13.44 1.05
CA ALA A 63 -4.53 14.39 2.16
C ALA A 63 -3.13 14.45 2.80
N LEU A 64 -2.49 13.30 2.97
CA LEU A 64 -1.12 13.21 3.48
C LEU A 64 -0.10 13.87 2.54
N VAL A 65 -0.23 13.71 1.22
CA VAL A 65 0.62 14.45 0.28
C VAL A 65 0.36 15.94 0.33
N ARG A 66 -0.89 16.39 0.44
CA ARG A 66 -1.18 17.83 0.62
C ARG A 66 -0.57 18.41 1.89
N ALA A 67 -0.35 17.60 2.93
CA ALA A 67 0.34 18.03 4.14
C ALA A 67 1.86 18.12 3.96
N VAL A 68 2.46 17.28 3.11
CA VAL A 68 3.91 17.24 2.85
C VAL A 68 4.32 18.18 1.71
N ASP A 69 3.46 18.32 0.71
CA ASP A 69 3.60 19.19 -0.47
C ASP A 69 2.34 20.06 -0.63
N PRO A 70 2.20 21.11 0.19
CA PRO A 70 1.05 22.01 0.15
C PRO A 70 0.99 22.81 -1.16
N ASP A 71 2.13 23.16 -1.72
CA ASP A 71 2.26 23.94 -2.96
C ASP A 71 2.02 23.09 -4.23
N SER A 72 1.81 21.76 -4.07
CA SER A 72 1.54 20.82 -5.17
C SER A 72 2.63 20.82 -6.24
N ASN A 73 3.88 20.93 -5.81
CA ASN A 73 5.02 20.96 -6.71
C ASN A 73 5.41 19.54 -7.18
N SER A 74 4.98 18.50 -6.46
CA SER A 74 5.20 17.10 -6.79
C SER A 74 4.11 16.53 -7.71
N SER A 75 4.55 15.72 -8.67
CA SER A 75 3.70 14.88 -9.52
C SER A 75 3.12 13.62 -8.83
N ALA A 76 3.37 13.43 -7.53
CA ALA A 76 2.95 12.23 -6.78
C ALA A 76 1.42 11.95 -6.86
N PRO A 77 0.51 12.95 -6.73
CA PRO A 77 -0.92 12.73 -6.89
C PRO A 77 -1.32 12.22 -8.28
N ASP A 78 -0.77 12.81 -9.34
CA ASP A 78 -1.08 12.45 -10.72
C ASP A 78 -0.56 11.05 -11.06
N ASN A 79 0.66 10.73 -10.61
CA ASN A 79 1.25 9.41 -10.74
C ASN A 79 0.39 8.35 -10.03
N HIS A 80 -0.18 8.68 -8.87
CA HIS A 80 -1.09 7.79 -8.18
C HIS A 80 -2.41 7.60 -8.95
N GLY A 81 -2.94 8.64 -9.57
CA GLY A 81 -4.14 8.54 -10.42
C GLY A 81 -3.96 7.57 -11.59
N VAL A 82 -2.83 7.67 -12.30
CA VAL A 82 -2.48 6.72 -13.39
C VAL A 82 -2.33 5.30 -12.84
N TYR A 83 -1.64 5.13 -11.70
CA TYR A 83 -1.52 3.84 -11.04
C TYR A 83 -2.89 3.23 -10.69
N SER A 84 -3.80 4.02 -10.10
CA SER A 84 -5.14 3.55 -9.72
C SER A 84 -5.96 3.13 -10.93
N ALA A 85 -5.83 3.82 -12.07
CA ALA A 85 -6.52 3.43 -13.30
C ALA A 85 -6.00 2.10 -13.85
N VAL A 86 -4.68 1.92 -13.89
CA VAL A 86 -4.04 0.67 -14.40
C VAL A 86 -4.30 -0.50 -13.45
N MET A 87 -4.33 -0.26 -12.14
CA MET A 87 -4.50 -1.27 -11.10
C MET A 87 -5.92 -1.40 -10.58
N CYS A 88 -6.93 -0.91 -11.32
CA CYS A 88 -8.33 -0.92 -10.90
C CYS A 88 -8.86 -2.33 -10.57
N TRP A 89 -8.34 -3.35 -11.25
CA TRP A 89 -8.66 -4.76 -11.02
C TRP A 89 -8.32 -5.23 -9.59
N LYS A 90 -7.40 -4.55 -8.89
CA LYS A 90 -7.04 -4.86 -7.49
C LYS A 90 -8.24 -4.73 -6.56
N GLU A 91 -9.20 -3.85 -6.88
CA GLU A 91 -10.37 -3.63 -6.02
C GLU A 91 -11.28 -4.87 -5.93
N ALA A 92 -11.20 -5.80 -6.89
CA ALA A 92 -11.87 -7.09 -6.80
C ALA A 92 -11.40 -7.92 -5.58
N PHE A 93 -10.15 -7.75 -5.13
CA PHE A 93 -9.62 -8.48 -3.97
C PHE A 93 -10.31 -8.08 -2.66
N ALA A 94 -10.86 -6.88 -2.54
CA ALA A 94 -11.61 -6.48 -1.35
C ALA A 94 -12.81 -7.41 -1.09
N GLY A 95 -13.42 -7.96 -2.14
CA GLY A 95 -14.51 -8.95 -2.02
C GLY A 95 -14.02 -10.40 -2.00
N LEU A 96 -12.94 -10.72 -2.73
CA LEU A 96 -12.45 -12.10 -2.84
C LEU A 96 -11.66 -12.57 -1.60
N VAL A 97 -10.90 -11.68 -0.96
CA VAL A 97 -10.05 -12.04 0.18
C VAL A 97 -10.89 -12.57 1.36
N PRO A 98 -11.98 -11.92 1.80
CA PRO A 98 -12.83 -12.47 2.86
C PRO A 98 -13.37 -13.85 2.52
N MET A 99 -13.85 -14.04 1.28
CA MET A 99 -14.39 -15.32 0.80
C MET A 99 -13.34 -16.44 0.82
N TRP A 100 -12.10 -16.16 0.43
CA TRP A 100 -11.01 -17.13 0.49
C TRP A 100 -10.57 -17.42 1.92
N THR A 101 -10.54 -16.40 2.80
CA THR A 101 -10.20 -16.63 4.20
C THR A 101 -11.23 -17.51 4.93
N MET A 102 -12.48 -17.55 4.47
CA MET A 102 -13.51 -18.46 5.00
C MET A 102 -13.24 -19.93 4.67
N THR A 103 -12.58 -20.24 3.54
CA THR A 103 -12.24 -21.61 3.15
C THR A 103 -10.84 -22.03 3.62
N GLY A 104 -10.03 -21.07 4.09
CA GLY A 104 -8.73 -21.29 4.71
C GLY A 104 -7.71 -20.21 4.35
N VAL A 105 -6.65 -20.08 5.15
CA VAL A 105 -5.64 -19.02 4.97
C VAL A 105 -4.72 -19.28 3.76
N GLY A 106 -4.63 -20.53 3.31
CA GLY A 106 -3.70 -20.96 2.27
C GLY A 106 -3.86 -20.26 0.92
N MET A 107 -5.11 -20.06 0.46
CA MET A 107 -5.35 -19.35 -0.81
C MET A 107 -5.01 -17.86 -0.71
N THR A 108 -5.41 -17.20 0.38
CA THR A 108 -5.10 -15.78 0.60
C THR A 108 -3.60 -15.53 0.70
N MET A 109 -2.88 -16.37 1.45
CA MET A 109 -1.41 -16.28 1.56
C MET A 109 -0.70 -16.65 0.25
N GLY A 110 -1.17 -17.67 -0.46
CA GLY A 110 -0.57 -18.10 -1.73
C GLY A 110 -0.70 -17.04 -2.82
N VAL A 111 -1.92 -16.53 -3.04
CA VAL A 111 -2.18 -15.49 -4.04
C VAL A 111 -1.49 -14.18 -3.66
N GLY A 112 -1.60 -13.75 -2.40
CA GLY A 112 -0.95 -12.53 -1.91
C GLY A 112 0.57 -12.60 -2.01
N GLY A 113 1.17 -13.73 -1.62
CA GLY A 113 2.60 -13.96 -1.70
C GLY A 113 3.12 -14.01 -3.14
N ALA A 114 2.40 -14.68 -4.03
CA ALA A 114 2.76 -14.73 -5.46
C ALA A 114 2.71 -13.33 -6.10
N MET A 115 1.65 -12.55 -5.82
CA MET A 115 1.54 -11.17 -6.32
C MET A 115 2.66 -10.29 -5.80
N PHE A 116 2.96 -10.35 -4.50
CA PHE A 116 4.05 -9.59 -3.91
C PHE A 116 5.40 -9.93 -4.56
N ALA A 117 5.68 -11.22 -4.75
CA ALA A 117 6.90 -11.68 -5.42
C ALA A 117 6.98 -11.19 -6.87
N ILE A 118 5.91 -11.30 -7.65
CA ILE A 118 5.86 -10.83 -9.04
C ILE A 118 6.13 -9.32 -9.11
N CYS A 119 5.45 -8.52 -8.27
CA CYS A 119 5.64 -7.07 -8.24
C CYS A 119 7.08 -6.68 -7.87
N ILE A 120 7.70 -7.37 -6.92
CA ILE A 120 9.11 -7.12 -6.55
C ILE A 120 10.04 -7.52 -7.69
N ILE A 121 9.86 -8.70 -8.31
CA ILE A 121 10.72 -9.17 -9.40
C ILE A 121 10.66 -8.20 -10.58
N VAL A 122 9.45 -7.79 -10.98
CA VAL A 122 9.25 -6.81 -12.06
C VAL A 122 9.85 -5.46 -11.67
N GLY A 123 9.63 -4.99 -10.44
CA GLY A 123 10.21 -3.75 -9.92
C GLY A 123 11.75 -3.77 -9.97
N CYS A 124 12.37 -4.86 -9.53
CA CYS A 124 13.82 -5.04 -9.58
C CYS A 124 14.35 -5.09 -11.03
N ILE A 125 13.69 -5.80 -11.95
CA ILE A 125 14.14 -5.90 -13.34
C ILE A 125 14.10 -4.53 -14.03
N LEU A 126 13.03 -3.76 -13.81
CA LEU A 126 12.80 -2.49 -14.50
C LEU A 126 13.56 -1.32 -13.87
N PHE A 127 13.62 -1.24 -12.54
CA PHE A 127 14.10 -0.04 -11.83
C PHE A 127 15.47 -0.21 -11.15
N VAL A 128 15.94 -1.44 -10.89
CA VAL A 128 17.25 -1.68 -10.22
C VAL A 128 18.40 -1.88 -11.22
N ARG A 129 18.14 -2.01 -12.53
CA ARG A 129 19.24 -2.12 -13.51
C ARG A 129 20.12 -0.86 -13.48
N PRO A 130 21.45 -1.00 -13.33
CA PRO A 130 22.37 0.12 -13.38
C PRO A 130 22.29 0.74 -14.77
N ASN A 131 22.12 2.07 -14.78
CA ASN A 131 22.18 2.92 -15.95
C ASN A 131 23.40 2.51 -16.80
N LYS A 132 23.19 1.89 -17.97
CA LYS A 132 24.23 1.93 -19.01
C LYS A 132 24.38 3.40 -19.32
N LYS A 133 25.41 4.03 -18.74
CA LYS A 133 25.86 5.36 -19.13
C LYS A 133 26.02 5.32 -20.65
N THR A 134 25.09 5.94 -21.36
CA THR A 134 25.30 6.42 -22.72
C THR A 134 26.38 7.49 -22.61
N ALA A 135 27.61 7.08 -22.96
CA ALA A 135 28.64 7.98 -23.44
C ALA A 135 28.38 8.27 -24.93
#